data_AF-A0A2V9JNL8-F1
#
_entry.id   AF-A0A2V9JNL8-F1
#
_cell.length_a   1.000
_cell.length_b   1.000
_cell.length_c   1.000
_cell.angle_alpha   90.00
_cell.angle_beta   90.00
_cell.angle_gamma   90.00
#
_symmetry.space_group_name_H-M   'P 1'
#
loop_
_entity.id
_entity.type
_entity.pdbx_description
1 polymer ?
#
loop_
_entity_poly.entity_id
_entity_poly.type
_entity_poly.pdbx_seq_one_letter_code
_entity_poly.pdbx_strand_id
1 'polypeptide(L)' 'MMDRRSFLRAGAGSLVSLGSLRARPRRVPDKLVVLTFDDGFKAHRTLVAPLLRDLGFGATLRIS' A
#
# COMPACT_ATOMS: atom_id res chain seq x y z
N MET A 1 -14.69 42.54 -17.68
CA MET A 1 -13.69 42.12 -18.68
C MET A 1 -12.34 42.08 -17.98
N MET A 2 -11.83 40.89 -17.63
CA MET A 2 -10.58 40.73 -16.86
C MET A 2 -9.33 40.99 -17.74
N ASP A 3 -8.35 41.66 -17.16
CA ASP A 3 -7.07 42.03 -17.78
C ASP A 3 -6.18 40.79 -18.00
N ARG A 4 -5.62 40.68 -19.21
CA ARG A 4 -4.86 39.52 -19.71
C ARG A 4 -3.39 39.46 -19.22
N ARG A 5 -2.97 40.36 -18.33
CA ARG A 5 -1.57 40.49 -17.89
C ARG A 5 -1.24 39.81 -16.55
N SER A 6 -2.18 39.12 -15.93
CA SER A 6 -1.98 38.48 -14.62
C SER A 6 -1.43 37.04 -14.66
N PHE A 7 -1.18 36.46 -15.83
CA PHE A 7 -0.93 35.01 -15.96
C PHE A 7 0.53 34.55 -16.05
N LEU A 8 1.54 35.42 -15.92
CA LEU A 8 2.94 35.05 -16.21
C LEU A 8 3.94 35.34 -15.08
N ARG A 9 3.59 35.01 -13.83
CA ARG A 9 4.59 35.06 -12.74
C ARG A 9 4.46 34.02 -11.63
N ALA A 10 4.28 32.74 -12.00
CA ALA A 10 4.43 31.64 -11.05
C ALA A 10 4.93 30.37 -11.75
N GLY A 11 6.18 30.39 -12.21
CA GLY A 11 6.79 29.26 -12.91
C GLY A 11 8.27 29.06 -12.55
N ALA A 12 8.62 29.22 -11.28
CA ALA A 12 9.97 28.92 -10.78
C ALA A 12 9.86 28.37 -9.35
N GLY A 13 9.14 27.25 -9.20
CA GLY A 13 8.91 26.59 -7.92
C GLY A 13 9.58 25.22 -7.89
N SER A 14 10.80 25.20 -7.36
CA SER A 14 11.49 24.07 -6.72
C SER A 14 11.38 22.69 -7.37
N LEU A 15 12.42 22.30 -8.11
CA LEU A 15 12.70 20.90 -8.43
C LEU A 15 12.98 20.14 -7.12
N VAL A 16 11.99 19.48 -6.54
CA VAL A 16 12.18 18.63 -5.36
C VAL A 16 13.00 17.42 -5.80
N SER A 17 14.23 17.32 -5.29
CA SER A 17 15.08 16.15 -5.48
C SER A 17 14.38 14.91 -4.92
N LEU A 18 13.97 13.98 -5.80
CA LEU A 18 13.41 12.67 -5.48
C LEU A 18 14.51 11.71 -4.97
N GLY A 19 15.38 12.21 -4.08
CA GLY A 19 16.38 11.39 -3.40
C GLY A 19 15.72 10.18 -2.75
N SER A 20 16.28 8.99 -3.01
CA SER A 20 15.68 7.69 -2.75
C SER A 20 14.97 7.62 -1.38
N LEU A 21 13.64 7.60 -1.40
CA LEU A 21 12.81 7.24 -0.24
C LEU A 21 12.94 5.73 -0.02
N ARG A 22 14.08 5.27 0.47
CA ARG A 22 14.20 3.92 1.00
C ARG A 22 13.48 3.91 2.35
N ALA A 23 12.33 3.22 2.37
CA ALA A 23 11.66 2.90 3.62
C ALA A 23 12.68 2.22 4.56
N ARG A 24 12.88 2.79 5.75
CA ARG A 24 13.71 2.14 6.76
C ARG A 24 12.99 0.86 7.20
N PRO A 25 13.70 -0.28 7.31
CA PRO A 25 13.08 -1.51 7.80
C PRO A 25 12.53 -1.29 9.20
N ARG A 26 11.23 -1.57 9.39
CA ARG A 26 10.61 -1.58 10.71
C ARG A 26 11.16 -2.77 11.51
N ARG A 27 11.33 -2.60 12.81
CA ARG A 27 11.59 -3.73 13.72
C ARG A 27 10.41 -4.70 13.63
N VAL A 28 10.72 -5.99 13.53
CA VAL A 28 9.73 -7.06 13.60
C VAL A 28 9.23 -7.13 15.04
N PRO A 29 7.91 -7.04 15.29
CA PRO A 29 7.35 -7.17 16.63
C PRO A 29 7.63 -8.55 17.23
N ASP A 30 7.77 -8.61 18.55
CA ASP A 30 7.85 -9.88 19.26
C ASP A 30 6.57 -10.69 19.02
N LYS A 31 6.73 -12.00 18.77
CA LYS A 31 5.63 -12.95 18.51
C LYS A 31 4.75 -12.60 17.30
N LEU A 32 5.28 -11.86 16.32
CA LEU A 32 4.60 -11.71 15.03
C LEU A 32 4.36 -13.09 14.38
N VAL A 33 3.11 -13.34 13.99
CA VAL A 33 2.72 -14.50 13.17
C VAL A 33 2.30 -14.01 11.80
N VAL A 34 2.75 -14.70 10.75
CA VAL A 34 2.35 -14.41 9.36
C VAL A 34 1.55 -15.59 8.83
N LEU A 35 0.33 -15.31 8.34
CA LEU A 35 -0.56 -16.31 7.75
C LEU A 35 -0.46 -16.26 6.22
N THR A 36 -0.11 -17.39 5.61
CA THR A 36 0.02 -17.55 4.16
C THR A 36 -0.72 -18.79 3.68
N PHE A 37 -1.39 -18.68 2.54
CA PHE A 37 -2.13 -19.79 1.91
C PHE A 37 -1.72 -19.89 0.44
N ASP A 38 -1.16 -21.03 0.04
CA ASP A 38 -0.65 -21.28 -1.32
C ASP A 38 -1.67 -22.04 -2.19
N ASP A 39 -1.32 -22.42 -3.42
CA ASP A 39 -2.12 -23.27 -4.34
C ASP A 39 -3.51 -22.76 -4.77
N GLY A 40 -4.00 -21.64 -4.24
CA GLY A 40 -5.23 -21.00 -4.72
C GLY A 40 -6.51 -21.83 -4.60
N PHE A 41 -6.59 -22.79 -3.67
CA PHE A 41 -7.80 -23.63 -3.52
C PHE A 41 -9.07 -22.79 -3.31
N LYS A 42 -10.20 -23.27 -3.85
CA LYS A 42 -11.51 -22.61 -3.71
C LYS A 42 -11.86 -22.29 -2.25
N ALA A 43 -11.48 -23.17 -1.32
CA ALA A 43 -11.65 -23.00 0.12
C ALA A 43 -10.99 -21.73 0.68
N HIS A 44 -9.90 -21.25 0.09
CA HIS A 44 -9.23 -20.03 0.53
C HIS A 44 -10.15 -18.80 0.37
N ARG A 45 -10.94 -18.78 -0.70
CA ARG A 45 -11.93 -17.73 -0.93
C ARG A 45 -13.25 -17.97 -0.18
N THR A 46 -13.72 -19.21 -0.11
CA THR A 46 -15.07 -19.50 0.42
C THR A 46 -15.12 -19.72 1.93
N LEU A 47 -14.01 -20.08 2.58
CA LEU A 47 -13.94 -20.39 4.01
C LEU A 47 -12.93 -19.48 4.73
N VAL A 48 -11.68 -19.43 4.26
CA VAL A 48 -10.59 -18.73 4.96
C VAL A 48 -10.77 -17.22 4.92
N ALA A 49 -11.03 -16.62 3.75
CA ALA A 49 -11.16 -15.17 3.63
C ALA A 49 -12.31 -14.56 4.48
N PRO A 50 -13.52 -15.16 4.53
CA PRO A 50 -14.55 -14.74 5.49
C PRO A 50 -14.07 -14.83 6.95
N LEU A 51 -13.48 -15.98 7.35
CA LEU A 51 -13.03 -16.19 8.73
C LEU A 51 -11.95 -15.18 9.15
N LEU A 52 -10.97 -14.91 8.29
CA LEU A 52 -9.93 -13.92 8.56
C LEU A 52 -10.51 -12.51 8.75
N ARG A 53 -11.53 -12.14 7.95
CA ARG A 53 -12.23 -10.86 8.10
C ARG A 53 -12.96 -10.77 9.42
N ASP A 54 -13.70 -11.82 9.79
CA ASP A 54 -14.47 -11.85 11.05
C ASP A 54 -13.56 -11.80 12.28
N LEU A 55 -12.36 -12.40 12.19
CA LEU A 55 -11.34 -12.37 13.24
C LEU A 55 -10.41 -11.14 13.21
N GLY A 56 -10.54 -10.27 12.20
CA GLY A 56 -9.71 -9.07 12.06
C GLY A 56 -8.25 -9.33 11.67
N PHE A 57 -7.95 -10.50 11.07
CA PHE A 57 -6.61 -10.85 10.62
C PHE A 57 -6.36 -10.54 9.15
N GLY A 58 -5.12 -10.16 8.83
CA GLY A 58 -4.59 -10.13 7.47
C GLY A 58 -3.91 -11.45 7.12
N ALA A 59 -3.87 -11.76 5.82
CA ALA A 59 -3.11 -12.89 5.29
C ALA A 59 -2.71 -12.64 3.83
N THR A 60 -1.74 -13.42 3.34
CA THR A 60 -1.38 -13.46 1.91
C THR A 60 -1.97 -14.71 1.28
N LEU A 61 -2.69 -14.56 0.17
CA LEU A 61 -3.21 -15.66 -0.64
C LEU A 61 -2.42 -15.72 -1.95
N ARG A 62 -1.70 -16.81 -2.17
CA ARG A 62 -0.99 -17.07 -3.41
C ARG A 62 -1.78 -18.03 -4.28
N ILE A 63 -1.89 -17.69 -5.56
CA ILE A 63 -2.58 -18.46 -6.59
C ILE A 63 -1.51 -18.80 -7.63
N SER A 64 -1.41 -20.08 -7.99
CA SER A 64 -0.50 -20.59 -9.01
C SER A 64 -1.23 -20.88 -10.32
#